data_AF-A0AAD2D1N1-F1
#
_entry.id   AF-A0AAD2D1N1-F1
#
_cell.length_a   1.000
_cell.length_b   1.000
_cell.length_c   1.000
_cell.angle_alpha   90.00
_cell.angle_beta   90.00
_cell.angle_gamma   90.00
#
_symmetry.space_group_name_H-M   'P 1'
#
loop_
_entity.id
_entity.type
_entity.pdbx_description
1 polymer ?
#
loop_
_entity_poly.entity_id
_entity_poly.type
_entity_poly.pdbx_seq_one_letter_code
_entity_poly.pdbx_strand_id
1 'polypeptide(L)'
;MSTKNSLKKKTTITPEDEHKIQEKEILKKPGNDNSLNRALEEEQIGEGDSAKDYQYEFIMHVCKPYKKIVYFLIKNGYVKERTPFCRHGIRSCHLNSLEGFCTNFFYGFMTKAVINILLGLINPRKKLVNNIVDLFSADCMSFCTFLGAFSGIFKFMMCTLRRLRGKDDELNSIISGALAAISLLFDNSKSRKKFILLYLFCRSLEMLVNVLDKKKWLKKIKYFECYMFGPVLSYLFYAYMYETECFPKGIDKAFLSTSKPTNREYSMFEDIYQRQGKIYFPGATRKVKV
;
A
#
# COMPACT_ATOMS: atom_id res chain seq x y z
N MET A 1 -0.58 81.64 -2.48
CA MET A 1 -1.87 81.76 -3.20
C MET A 1 -2.02 80.51 -4.08
N SER A 2 -3.07 79.69 -3.87
CA SER A 2 -3.48 78.50 -4.67
C SER A 2 -2.65 77.20 -4.49
N THR A 3 -3.03 76.25 -3.61
CA THR A 3 -3.89 75.03 -3.72
C THR A 3 -3.35 73.80 -4.48
N LYS A 4 -3.26 72.66 -3.76
CA LYS A 4 -3.90 71.32 -3.99
C LYS A 4 -3.21 70.25 -3.11
N ASN A 5 -3.80 69.75 -2.02
CA ASN A 5 -4.79 68.65 -1.83
C ASN A 5 -4.35 67.22 -2.23
N SER A 6 -4.12 66.34 -1.23
CA SER A 6 -4.59 64.94 -1.21
C SER A 6 -4.34 64.23 0.16
N LEU A 7 -5.37 64.26 1.01
CA LEU A 7 -5.87 63.23 1.96
C LEU A 7 -4.89 62.24 2.64
N LYS A 8 -4.62 62.49 3.94
CA LYS A 8 -4.30 61.45 4.95
C LYS A 8 -5.60 60.79 5.44
N LYS A 9 -5.72 59.47 5.35
CA LYS A 9 -6.77 58.71 6.07
C LYS A 9 -6.14 58.06 7.31
N LYS A 10 -6.66 58.46 8.46
CA LYS A 10 -6.33 58.01 9.81
C LYS A 10 -7.05 56.67 10.04
N THR A 11 -6.32 55.57 10.20
CA THR A 11 -6.94 54.28 10.53
C THR A 11 -7.07 54.19 12.05
N THR A 12 -8.31 54.35 12.50
CA THR A 12 -8.78 54.14 13.87
C THR A 12 -8.65 52.64 14.18
N ILE A 13 -7.89 52.30 15.23
CA ILE A 13 -7.73 50.93 15.71
C ILE A 13 -9.04 50.53 16.41
N THR A 14 -9.61 49.39 16.03
CA THR A 14 -10.83 48.84 16.61
C THR A 14 -10.51 47.88 17.77
N PRO A 15 -11.40 47.71 18.76
CA PRO A 15 -11.17 46.86 19.95
C PRO A 15 -10.85 45.38 19.64
N GLU A 16 -11.17 44.92 18.42
CA GLU A 16 -10.84 43.58 17.92
C GLU A 16 -9.33 43.36 17.71
N ASP A 17 -8.55 44.43 17.52
CA ASP A 17 -7.11 44.33 17.26
C ASP A 17 -6.29 44.22 18.55
N GLU A 18 -6.79 44.72 19.68
CA GLU A 18 -6.16 44.52 21.01
C GLU A 18 -6.32 43.07 21.49
N HIS A 19 -7.47 42.43 21.19
CA HIS A 19 -7.74 41.05 21.55
C HIS A 19 -6.79 40.06 20.84
N LYS A 20 -6.42 40.36 19.58
CA LYS A 20 -5.47 39.57 18.79
C LYS A 20 -4.01 39.71 19.24
N ILE A 21 -3.66 40.81 19.90
CA ILE A 21 -2.32 41.02 20.46
C ILE A 21 -2.20 40.30 21.81
N GLN A 22 -3.26 40.33 22.63
CA GLN A 22 -3.33 39.53 23.87
C GLN A 22 -3.31 38.01 23.62
N GLU A 23 -4.00 37.53 22.59
CA GLU A 23 -4.02 36.10 22.24
C GLU A 23 -2.63 35.59 21.79
N LYS A 24 -1.82 36.45 21.16
CA LYS A 24 -0.44 36.12 20.75
C LYS A 24 0.56 36.13 21.90
N GLU A 25 0.33 36.85 22.98
CA GLU A 25 1.20 36.84 24.16
C GLU A 25 0.90 35.69 25.13
N ILE A 26 -0.33 35.17 25.15
CA ILE A 26 -0.71 34.00 25.97
C ILE A 26 -0.09 32.69 25.45
N LEU A 27 0.30 32.63 24.17
CA LEU A 27 0.88 31.46 23.49
C LEU A 27 2.39 31.22 23.74
N LYS A 28 2.99 31.87 24.75
CA LYS A 28 4.43 31.75 25.09
C LYS A 28 4.72 31.20 26.50
N LYS A 29 3.90 30.29 27.04
CA LYS A 29 4.26 29.52 28.26
C LYS A 29 4.30 28.01 27.98
N PRO A 30 5.30 27.28 28.52
CA PRO A 30 5.53 25.88 28.17
C PRO A 30 4.54 25.01 28.94
N GLY A 31 3.63 24.35 28.22
CA GLY A 31 2.62 23.50 28.85
C GLY A 31 1.76 22.72 27.86
N ASN A 32 2.10 21.45 27.71
CA ASN A 32 1.26 20.34 27.25
C ASN A 32 0.90 20.26 25.75
N ASP A 33 1.86 19.78 24.96
CA ASP A 33 1.74 19.41 23.54
C ASP A 33 0.64 18.37 23.22
N ASN A 34 -0.04 17.78 24.21
CA ASN A 34 -1.04 16.73 23.99
C ASN A 34 -2.43 17.24 23.56
N SER A 35 -2.77 18.51 23.77
CA SER A 35 -4.08 19.07 23.37
C SER A 35 -4.09 19.50 21.91
N LEU A 36 -3.00 20.12 21.42
CA LEU A 36 -2.84 20.53 20.03
C LEU A 36 -2.71 19.30 19.10
N ASN A 37 -1.97 18.28 19.53
CA ASN A 37 -1.88 17.02 18.78
C ASN A 37 -3.22 16.27 18.73
N ARG A 38 -4.05 16.37 19.79
CA ARG A 38 -5.39 15.77 19.81
C ARG A 38 -6.39 16.50 18.91
N ALA A 39 -6.32 17.84 18.86
CA ALA A 39 -7.14 18.65 17.95
C ALA A 39 -6.75 18.42 16.47
N LEU A 40 -5.45 18.26 16.17
CA LEU A 40 -4.95 17.91 14.84
C LEU A 40 -5.30 16.46 14.45
N GLU A 41 -5.35 15.52 15.41
CA GLU A 41 -5.88 14.17 15.19
C GLU A 41 -7.40 14.20 14.92
N GLU A 42 -8.17 15.06 15.59
CA GLU A 42 -9.63 15.20 15.38
C GLU A 42 -9.98 15.83 14.02
N GLU A 43 -9.22 16.81 13.52
CA GLU A 43 -9.40 17.37 12.16
C GLU A 43 -9.03 16.37 11.05
N GLN A 44 -8.01 15.53 11.23
CA GLN A 44 -7.64 14.49 10.25
C GLN A 44 -8.61 13.29 10.21
N ILE A 45 -9.44 13.09 11.23
CA ILE A 45 -10.47 12.05 11.26
C ILE A 45 -11.72 12.47 10.45
N GLY A 46 -12.01 13.77 10.35
CA GLY A 46 -13.24 14.30 9.77
C GLY A 46 -13.40 14.16 8.24
N GLU A 47 -12.33 14.29 7.46
CA GLU A 47 -12.40 14.10 5.98
C GLU A 47 -12.43 12.62 5.56
N GLY A 48 -11.92 11.74 6.42
CA GLY A 48 -11.88 10.30 6.18
C GLY A 48 -13.18 9.56 6.48
N ASP A 49 -14.14 10.17 7.17
CA ASP A 49 -15.40 9.52 7.57
C ASP A 49 -16.49 9.62 6.50
N SER A 50 -16.58 10.73 5.76
CA SER A 50 -17.59 10.89 4.70
C SER A 50 -17.39 9.92 3.52
N ALA A 51 -16.15 9.70 3.09
CA ALA A 51 -15.84 8.73 2.02
C ALA A 51 -16.00 7.27 2.46
N LYS A 52 -15.77 6.96 3.75
CA LYS A 52 -16.08 5.66 4.32
C LYS A 52 -17.58 5.41 4.31
N ASP A 53 -18.42 6.39 4.67
CA ASP A 53 -19.88 6.23 4.73
C ASP A 53 -20.52 5.83 3.39
N TYR A 54 -20.16 6.45 2.26
CA TYR A 54 -20.69 6.06 0.94
C TYR A 54 -20.23 4.66 0.49
N GLN A 55 -19.00 4.29 0.84
CA GLN A 55 -18.46 2.97 0.54
C GLN A 55 -19.14 1.89 1.40
N TYR A 56 -19.36 2.18 2.68
CA TYR A 56 -20.10 1.33 3.61
C TYR A 56 -21.54 1.10 3.14
N GLU A 57 -22.25 2.12 2.63
CA GLU A 57 -23.59 2.00 2.06
C GLU A 57 -23.66 1.00 0.90
N PHE A 58 -22.80 1.12 -0.11
CA PHE A 58 -22.78 0.23 -1.27
C PHE A 58 -22.39 -1.22 -0.89
N ILE A 59 -21.37 -1.38 -0.04
CA ILE A 59 -20.93 -2.69 0.46
C ILE A 59 -22.04 -3.35 1.29
N MET A 60 -22.74 -2.59 2.13
CA MET A 60 -23.88 -3.07 2.90
C MET A 60 -25.02 -3.49 1.98
N HIS A 61 -25.23 -2.84 0.84
CA HIS A 61 -26.20 -3.28 -0.17
C HIS A 61 -25.83 -4.62 -0.82
N VAL A 62 -24.57 -4.86 -1.14
CA VAL A 62 -24.10 -6.15 -1.68
C VAL A 62 -24.12 -7.25 -0.61
N CYS A 63 -23.86 -6.90 0.65
CA CYS A 63 -23.84 -7.84 1.78
C CYS A 63 -25.21 -8.02 2.48
N LYS A 64 -26.26 -7.29 2.10
CA LYS A 64 -27.65 -7.43 2.63
C LYS A 64 -28.17 -8.87 2.66
N PRO A 65 -28.07 -9.67 1.57
CA PRO A 65 -28.53 -11.07 1.62
C PRO A 65 -27.74 -11.90 2.62
N TYR A 66 -26.44 -11.64 2.75
CA TYR A 66 -25.56 -12.35 3.69
C TYR A 66 -25.86 -12.00 5.15
N LYS A 67 -26.29 -10.76 5.43
CA LYS A 67 -26.71 -10.32 6.77
C LYS A 67 -27.87 -11.16 7.32
N LYS A 68 -28.83 -11.54 6.45
CA LYS A 68 -29.99 -12.38 6.82
C LYS A 68 -29.55 -13.81 7.20
N ILE A 69 -28.62 -14.39 6.44
CA ILE A 69 -28.04 -15.72 6.69
C ILE A 69 -27.25 -15.71 8.00
N VAL A 70 -26.40 -14.71 8.23
CA VAL A 70 -25.62 -14.67 9.48
C VAL A 70 -26.49 -14.37 10.69
N TYR A 71 -27.52 -13.54 10.57
CA TYR A 71 -28.47 -13.34 11.66
C TYR A 71 -29.20 -14.64 12.02
N PHE A 72 -29.59 -15.44 11.02
CA PHE A 72 -30.14 -16.78 11.24
C PHE A 72 -29.14 -17.71 11.94
N LEU A 73 -27.86 -17.70 11.53
CA LEU A 73 -26.80 -18.50 12.15
C LEU A 73 -26.47 -18.08 13.59
N ILE A 74 -26.54 -16.78 13.90
CA ILE A 74 -26.38 -16.26 15.27
C ILE A 74 -27.56 -16.70 16.13
N LYS A 75 -28.80 -16.56 15.62
CA LYS A 75 -30.03 -16.96 16.33
C LYS A 75 -30.03 -18.45 16.69
N ASN A 76 -29.47 -19.29 15.82
CA ASN A 76 -29.35 -20.73 16.04
C ASN A 76 -28.08 -21.15 16.82
N GLY A 77 -27.28 -20.20 17.34
CA GLY A 77 -26.14 -20.48 18.20
C GLY A 77 -24.86 -20.99 17.51
N TYR A 78 -24.84 -21.09 16.18
CA TYR A 78 -23.66 -21.54 15.43
C TYR A 78 -22.53 -20.50 15.40
N VAL A 79 -22.87 -19.21 15.57
CA VAL A 79 -21.93 -18.10 15.48
C VAL A 79 -21.92 -17.31 16.79
N LYS A 80 -20.76 -17.24 17.44
CA LYS A 80 -20.61 -16.52 18.72
C LYS A 80 -20.61 -14.99 18.52
N GLU A 81 -21.29 -14.30 19.42
CA GLU A 81 -21.34 -12.83 19.48
C GLU A 81 -19.98 -12.20 19.77
N ARG A 82 -19.86 -10.87 19.57
CA ARG A 82 -18.65 -10.09 19.84
C ARG A 82 -18.16 -10.23 21.28
N THR A 83 -16.84 -10.23 21.48
CA THR A 83 -16.24 -10.12 22.82
C THR A 83 -15.90 -8.66 23.15
N PRO A 84 -15.72 -8.30 24.43
CA PRO A 84 -15.35 -6.92 24.81
C PRO A 84 -13.99 -6.48 24.25
N PHE A 85 -13.12 -7.42 23.90
CA PHE A 85 -11.82 -7.14 23.28
C PHE A 85 -11.90 -6.86 21.76
N CYS A 86 -13.05 -7.08 21.13
CA CYS A 86 -13.25 -6.82 19.71
C CYS A 86 -13.48 -5.33 19.45
N ARG A 87 -12.64 -4.71 18.61
CA ARG A 87 -12.76 -3.28 18.23
C ARG A 87 -13.67 -2.99 17.02
N HIS A 88 -14.52 -3.93 16.60
CA HIS A 88 -15.37 -3.73 15.42
C HIS A 88 -16.80 -3.31 15.81
N GLY A 89 -17.39 -2.37 15.05
CA GLY A 89 -18.75 -1.88 15.28
C GLY A 89 -19.85 -2.92 15.03
N ILE A 90 -19.56 -3.96 14.24
CA ILE A 90 -20.52 -5.00 13.85
C ILE A 90 -20.72 -6.01 14.99
N ARG A 91 -21.95 -6.53 15.14
CA ARG A 91 -22.33 -7.47 16.21
C ARG A 91 -21.61 -8.83 16.18
N SER A 92 -21.12 -9.27 15.01
CA SER A 92 -20.42 -10.56 14.88
C SER A 92 -19.06 -10.41 14.21
N CYS A 93 -18.10 -11.21 14.68
CA CYS A 93 -16.74 -11.24 14.12
C CYS A 93 -16.74 -11.77 12.68
N HIS A 94 -17.60 -12.73 12.37
CA HIS A 94 -17.70 -13.33 11.03
C HIS A 94 -18.21 -12.32 10.00
N LEU A 95 -19.18 -11.47 10.36
CA LEU A 95 -19.65 -10.41 9.47
C LEU A 95 -18.55 -9.38 9.22
N ASN A 96 -17.81 -8.97 10.24
CA ASN A 96 -16.68 -8.06 10.06
C ASN A 96 -15.59 -8.65 9.13
N SER A 97 -15.32 -9.95 9.24
CA SER A 97 -14.41 -10.65 8.33
C SER A 97 -14.95 -10.72 6.91
N LEU A 98 -16.22 -11.08 6.72
CA LEU A 98 -16.80 -11.13 5.38
C LEU A 98 -16.89 -9.74 4.74
N GLU A 99 -17.32 -8.73 5.49
CA GLU A 99 -17.31 -7.35 5.01
C GLU A 99 -15.91 -6.98 4.53
N GLY A 100 -14.87 -7.23 5.35
CA GLY A 100 -13.49 -7.02 4.93
C GLY A 100 -13.11 -7.77 3.65
N PHE A 101 -13.58 -9.01 3.48
CA PHE A 101 -13.38 -9.78 2.26
C PHE A 101 -14.04 -9.12 1.05
N CYS A 102 -15.34 -8.83 1.12
CA CYS A 102 -16.12 -8.26 0.02
C CYS A 102 -15.62 -6.87 -0.37
N THR A 103 -15.32 -6.02 0.61
CA THR A 103 -14.77 -4.68 0.39
C THR A 103 -13.45 -4.74 -0.38
N ASN A 104 -12.50 -5.55 0.08
CA ASN A 104 -11.19 -5.64 -0.56
C ASN A 104 -11.25 -6.37 -1.90
N PHE A 105 -12.13 -7.36 -2.04
CA PHE A 105 -12.40 -7.97 -3.33
C PHE A 105 -12.89 -6.93 -4.36
N PHE A 106 -13.84 -6.08 -3.96
CA PHE A 106 -14.37 -5.02 -4.81
C PHE A 106 -13.30 -3.98 -5.15
N TYR A 107 -12.49 -3.54 -4.20
CA TYR A 107 -11.35 -2.66 -4.48
C TYR A 107 -10.33 -3.28 -5.43
N GLY A 108 -10.07 -4.59 -5.30
CA GLY A 108 -9.22 -5.33 -6.23
C GLY A 108 -9.79 -5.31 -7.65
N PHE A 109 -11.10 -5.55 -7.79
CA PHE A 109 -11.80 -5.51 -9.07
C PHE A 109 -11.77 -4.10 -9.69
N MET A 110 -12.06 -3.06 -8.90
CA MET A 110 -12.03 -1.67 -9.35
C MET A 110 -10.62 -1.24 -9.77
N THR A 111 -9.59 -1.63 -9.02
CA THR A 111 -8.19 -1.37 -9.38
C THR A 111 -7.85 -2.01 -10.72
N LYS A 112 -8.28 -3.26 -10.96
CA LYS A 112 -8.09 -3.95 -12.24
C LYS A 112 -8.85 -3.30 -13.38
N ALA A 113 -10.08 -2.85 -13.15
CA ALA A 113 -10.88 -2.10 -14.11
C ALA A 113 -10.17 -0.83 -14.55
N VAL A 114 -9.70 -0.02 -13.59
CA VAL A 114 -8.97 1.22 -13.88
C VAL A 114 -7.67 0.93 -14.65
N ILE A 115 -6.90 -0.07 -14.25
CA ILE A 115 -5.65 -0.44 -14.95
C ILE A 115 -5.94 -0.86 -16.40
N ASN A 116 -6.95 -1.72 -16.63
CA ASN A 116 -7.29 -2.18 -17.97
C ASN A 116 -7.83 -1.06 -18.86
N ILE A 117 -8.61 -0.13 -18.30
CA ILE A 117 -9.09 1.07 -19.02
C ILE A 117 -7.91 1.97 -19.38
N LEU A 118 -7.01 2.25 -18.43
CA LEU A 118 -5.86 3.13 -18.64
C LEU A 118 -4.90 2.55 -19.68
N LEU A 119 -4.61 1.25 -19.61
CA LEU A 119 -3.79 0.56 -20.61
C LEU A 119 -4.46 0.50 -21.99
N GLY A 120 -5.78 0.40 -22.04
CA GLY A 120 -6.56 0.48 -23.27
C GLY A 120 -6.48 1.86 -23.93
N LEU A 121 -6.47 2.93 -23.12
CA LEU A 121 -6.35 4.31 -23.60
C LEU A 121 -4.95 4.63 -24.11
N ILE A 122 -3.91 4.15 -23.42
CA ILE A 122 -2.50 4.39 -23.80
C ILE A 122 -2.13 3.59 -25.04
N ASN A 123 -2.71 2.40 -25.25
CA ASN A 123 -2.35 1.53 -26.35
C ASN A 123 -3.58 1.14 -27.18
N PRO A 124 -4.02 1.99 -28.14
CA PRO A 124 -5.25 1.79 -28.93
C PRO A 124 -5.22 0.55 -29.82
N ARG A 125 -4.06 -0.11 -29.95
CA ARG A 125 -3.93 -1.41 -30.65
C ARG A 125 -4.62 -2.55 -29.90
N LYS A 126 -4.88 -2.42 -28.60
CA LYS A 126 -5.66 -3.39 -27.82
C LYS A 126 -7.14 -3.02 -27.89
N LYS A 127 -7.95 -3.84 -28.56
CA LYS A 127 -9.41 -3.64 -28.65
C LYS A 127 -10.02 -3.54 -27.24
N LEU A 128 -10.83 -2.51 -27.00
CA LEU A 128 -11.54 -2.27 -25.72
C LEU A 128 -12.32 -3.50 -25.23
N VAL A 129 -12.91 -4.25 -26.15
CA VAL A 129 -13.66 -5.48 -25.85
C VAL A 129 -12.79 -6.54 -25.16
N ASN A 130 -11.54 -6.71 -25.60
CA ASN A 130 -10.62 -7.67 -25.00
C ASN A 130 -10.25 -7.23 -23.57
N ASN A 131 -10.08 -5.93 -23.33
CA ASN A 131 -9.76 -5.39 -22.00
C ASN A 131 -10.92 -5.59 -21.00
N ILE A 132 -12.18 -5.63 -21.47
CA ILE A 132 -13.36 -5.90 -20.65
C ILE A 132 -13.49 -7.40 -20.35
N VAL A 133 -13.26 -8.26 -21.35
CA VAL A 133 -13.26 -9.72 -21.14
C VAL A 133 -12.13 -10.13 -20.18
N ASP A 134 -10.97 -9.47 -20.24
CA ASP A 134 -9.86 -9.67 -19.33
C ASP A 134 -10.20 -9.34 -17.86
N LEU A 135 -11.23 -8.53 -17.59
CA LEU A 135 -11.70 -8.27 -16.21
C LEU A 135 -12.39 -9.48 -15.58
N PHE A 136 -13.03 -10.30 -16.40
CA PHE A 136 -13.68 -11.54 -15.95
C PHE A 136 -12.77 -12.77 -16.11
N SER A 137 -11.50 -12.56 -16.47
CA SER A 137 -10.52 -13.62 -16.55
C SER A 137 -10.28 -14.29 -15.18
N ALA A 138 -9.91 -15.56 -15.20
CA ALA A 138 -9.50 -16.29 -14.00
C ALA A 138 -8.31 -15.61 -13.27
N ASP A 139 -7.46 -14.89 -14.00
CA ASP A 139 -6.35 -14.15 -13.44
C ASP A 139 -6.77 -12.90 -12.66
N CYS A 140 -7.83 -12.21 -13.11
CA CYS A 140 -8.43 -11.10 -12.38
C CYS A 140 -9.16 -11.61 -11.14
N MET A 141 -9.97 -12.66 -11.29
CA MET A 141 -10.73 -13.25 -10.20
C MET A 141 -9.82 -13.82 -9.11
N SER A 142 -8.73 -14.51 -9.47
CA SER A 142 -7.75 -15.01 -8.50
C SER A 142 -7.04 -13.88 -7.74
N PHE A 143 -6.71 -12.76 -8.40
CA PHE A 143 -6.15 -11.58 -7.74
C PHE A 143 -7.13 -10.94 -6.75
N CYS A 144 -8.38 -10.72 -7.17
CA CYS A 144 -9.42 -10.15 -6.31
C CYS A 144 -9.71 -11.06 -5.11
N THR A 145 -9.73 -12.38 -5.36
CA THR A 145 -9.92 -13.40 -4.31
C THR A 145 -8.77 -13.39 -3.31
N PHE A 146 -7.52 -13.29 -3.75
CA PHE A 146 -6.37 -13.11 -2.87
C PHE A 146 -6.54 -11.86 -1.98
N LEU A 147 -6.84 -10.70 -2.57
CA LEU A 147 -6.92 -9.44 -1.84
C LEU A 147 -8.06 -9.45 -0.81
N GLY A 148 -9.23 -9.98 -1.19
CA GLY A 148 -10.34 -10.21 -0.28
C GLY A 148 -9.99 -11.20 0.83
N ALA A 149 -9.41 -12.36 0.47
CA ALA A 149 -9.05 -13.42 1.41
C ALA A 149 -8.03 -12.94 2.44
N PHE A 150 -7.04 -12.15 2.03
CA PHE A 150 -6.06 -11.55 2.92
C PHE A 150 -6.74 -10.73 4.02
N SER A 151 -7.62 -9.79 3.66
CA SER A 151 -8.32 -8.97 4.66
C SER A 151 -9.30 -9.78 5.51
N GLY A 152 -10.03 -10.73 4.91
CA GLY A 152 -11.00 -11.55 5.63
C GLY A 152 -10.34 -12.44 6.67
N ILE A 153 -9.28 -13.16 6.28
CA ILE A 153 -8.49 -14.02 7.17
C ILE A 153 -7.81 -13.19 8.25
N PHE A 154 -7.24 -12.03 7.92
CA PHE A 154 -6.62 -11.14 8.90
C PHE A 154 -7.62 -10.74 10.00
N LYS A 155 -8.79 -10.20 9.61
CA LYS A 155 -9.84 -9.80 10.57
C LYS A 155 -10.37 -10.98 11.37
N PHE A 156 -10.52 -12.14 10.73
CA PHE A 156 -10.99 -13.38 11.37
C PHE A 156 -10.00 -13.84 12.44
N MET A 157 -8.73 -13.99 12.07
CA MET A 157 -7.67 -14.42 12.98
C MET A 157 -7.46 -13.42 14.12
N MET A 158 -7.52 -12.11 13.85
CA MET A 158 -7.46 -11.09 14.90
C MET A 158 -8.54 -11.28 15.95
N CYS A 159 -9.79 -11.51 15.54
CA CYS A 159 -10.89 -11.74 16.47
C CYS A 159 -10.73 -13.07 17.22
N THR A 160 -10.31 -14.13 16.53
CA THR A 160 -10.06 -15.45 17.14
C THR A 160 -8.94 -15.38 18.19
N LEU A 161 -7.83 -14.73 17.89
CA LEU A 161 -6.71 -14.57 18.82
C LEU A 161 -7.08 -13.73 20.04
N ARG A 162 -7.88 -12.67 19.86
CA ARG A 162 -8.42 -11.86 20.97
C ARG A 162 -9.34 -12.68 21.87
N ARG A 163 -10.15 -13.58 21.32
CA ARG A 163 -11.00 -14.50 22.10
C ARG A 163 -10.16 -15.51 22.90
N LEU A 164 -9.12 -16.07 22.27
CA LEU A 164 -8.29 -17.09 22.91
C LEU A 164 -7.41 -16.52 24.03
N ARG A 165 -6.87 -15.31 23.85
CA ARG A 165 -5.95 -14.69 24.82
C ARG A 165 -6.60 -13.69 25.77
N GLY A 166 -7.81 -13.23 25.49
CA GLY A 166 -8.49 -12.22 26.31
C GLY A 166 -7.73 -10.89 26.41
N LYS A 167 -6.88 -10.56 25.43
CA LYS A 167 -6.09 -9.33 25.38
C LYS A 167 -5.82 -8.90 23.95
N ASP A 168 -5.58 -7.61 23.77
CA ASP A 168 -5.29 -7.00 22.49
C ASP A 168 -3.83 -6.53 22.43
N ASP A 169 -2.95 -7.45 22.03
CA ASP A 169 -1.50 -7.20 21.91
C ASP A 169 -1.08 -7.01 20.45
N GLU A 170 0.04 -6.31 20.24
CA GLU A 170 0.72 -6.21 18.93
C GLU A 170 1.05 -7.58 18.34
N LEU A 171 1.35 -8.59 19.19
CA LEU A 171 1.62 -9.96 18.76
C LEU A 171 0.44 -10.60 18.02
N ASN A 172 -0.80 -10.21 18.34
CA ASN A 172 -1.97 -10.69 17.64
C ASN A 172 -1.98 -10.21 16.18
N SER A 173 -1.58 -8.95 15.96
CA SER A 173 -1.47 -8.35 14.62
C SER A 173 -0.39 -9.03 13.78
N ILE A 174 0.75 -9.40 14.40
CA ILE A 174 1.84 -10.10 13.71
C ILE A 174 1.39 -11.51 13.28
N ILE A 175 0.81 -12.28 14.19
CA ILE A 175 0.39 -13.66 13.90
C ILE A 175 -0.76 -13.69 12.90
N SER A 176 -1.74 -12.80 13.04
CA SER A 176 -2.84 -12.69 12.09
C SER A 176 -2.36 -12.25 10.70
N GLY A 177 -1.39 -11.33 10.61
CA GLY A 177 -0.76 -10.93 9.35
C GLY A 177 -0.01 -12.09 8.69
N ALA A 178 0.76 -12.86 9.45
CA ALA A 178 1.49 -14.02 8.96
C ALA A 178 0.53 -15.10 8.41
N LEU A 179 -0.57 -15.38 9.12
CA LEU A 179 -1.59 -16.32 8.65
C LEU A 179 -2.38 -15.78 7.44
N ALA A 180 -2.68 -14.48 7.43
CA ALA A 180 -3.33 -13.85 6.29
C ALA A 180 -2.48 -13.92 5.03
N ALA A 181 -1.15 -13.88 5.13
CA ALA A 181 -0.24 -13.99 3.99
C ALA A 181 -0.37 -15.33 3.23
N ILE A 182 -0.87 -16.40 3.87
CA ILE A 182 -1.15 -17.69 3.22
C ILE A 182 -2.18 -17.54 2.09
N SER A 183 -3.07 -16.54 2.18
CA SER A 183 -4.02 -16.23 1.11
C SER A 183 -3.37 -15.93 -0.24
N LEU A 184 -2.09 -15.54 -0.27
CA LEU A 184 -1.34 -15.31 -1.50
C LEU A 184 -1.22 -16.56 -2.36
N LEU A 185 -1.40 -17.75 -1.77
CA LEU A 185 -1.46 -19.01 -2.52
C LEU A 185 -2.67 -19.08 -3.46
N PHE A 186 -3.76 -18.34 -3.17
CA PHE A 186 -4.98 -18.30 -4.00
C PHE A 186 -4.84 -17.52 -5.30
N ASP A 187 -3.83 -16.64 -5.41
CA ASP A 187 -3.49 -16.07 -6.71
C ASP A 187 -3.07 -17.23 -7.64
N ASN A 188 -3.19 -17.15 -8.96
CA ASN A 188 -2.67 -18.18 -9.88
C ASN A 188 -1.37 -17.75 -10.57
N SER A 189 -1.12 -16.44 -10.65
CA SER A 189 0.01 -15.89 -11.40
C SER A 189 1.32 -15.97 -10.61
N LYS A 190 2.19 -16.92 -10.98
CA LYS A 190 3.49 -17.15 -10.31
C LYS A 190 4.39 -15.90 -10.28
N SER A 191 4.43 -15.13 -11.37
CA SER A 191 5.24 -13.91 -11.43
C SER A 191 4.71 -12.85 -10.47
N ARG A 192 3.40 -12.56 -10.52
CA ARG A 192 2.75 -11.58 -9.64
C ARG A 192 2.89 -11.96 -8.17
N LYS A 193 2.69 -13.23 -7.82
CA LYS A 193 2.93 -13.76 -6.47
C LYS A 193 4.32 -13.43 -5.95
N LYS A 194 5.37 -13.69 -6.75
CA LYS A 194 6.76 -13.43 -6.34
C LYS A 194 7.00 -11.95 -6.07
N PHE A 195 6.50 -11.07 -6.93
CA PHE A 195 6.61 -9.62 -6.75
C PHE A 195 5.87 -9.16 -5.48
N ILE A 196 4.62 -9.59 -5.28
CA ILE A 196 3.83 -9.22 -4.10
C ILE A 196 4.49 -9.74 -2.82
N LEU A 197 4.95 -10.99 -2.82
CA LEU A 197 5.59 -11.60 -1.66
C LEU A 197 6.87 -10.86 -1.26
N LEU A 198 7.72 -10.55 -2.25
CA LEU A 198 8.94 -9.80 -2.02
C LEU A 198 8.64 -8.39 -1.48
N TYR A 199 7.66 -7.71 -2.07
CA TYR A 199 7.24 -6.38 -1.61
C TYR A 199 6.73 -6.41 -0.17
N LEU A 200 5.83 -7.34 0.15
CA LEU A 200 5.28 -7.50 1.50
C LEU A 200 6.39 -7.87 2.50
N PHE A 201 7.34 -8.71 2.11
CA PHE A 201 8.49 -9.06 2.93
C PHE A 201 9.33 -7.82 3.26
N CYS A 202 9.74 -7.03 2.27
CA CYS A 202 10.48 -5.80 2.49
C CYS A 202 9.72 -4.81 3.37
N ARG A 203 8.42 -4.62 3.12
CA ARG A 203 7.57 -3.75 3.93
C ARG A 203 7.45 -4.25 5.38
N SER A 204 7.38 -5.57 5.58
CA SER A 204 7.33 -6.16 6.92
C SER A 204 8.63 -5.96 7.71
N LEU A 205 9.79 -6.03 7.04
CA LEU A 205 11.09 -5.73 7.66
C LEU A 205 11.18 -4.27 8.09
N GLU A 206 10.70 -3.35 7.26
CA GLU A 206 10.66 -1.92 7.60
C GLU A 206 9.75 -1.67 8.83
N MET A 207 8.57 -2.30 8.86
CA MET A 207 7.67 -2.23 10.01
C MET A 207 8.31 -2.81 11.27
N LEU A 208 9.05 -3.92 11.14
CA LEU A 208 9.77 -4.54 12.26
C LEU A 208 10.85 -3.60 12.82
N VAL A 209 11.63 -2.95 11.95
CA VAL A 209 12.63 -1.94 12.37
C VAL A 209 11.96 -0.79 13.12
N ASN A 210 10.82 -0.28 12.61
CA ASN A 210 10.07 0.78 13.28
C ASN A 210 9.53 0.34 14.65
N VAL A 211 9.10 -0.91 14.81
CA VAL A 211 8.65 -1.45 16.12
C VAL A 211 9.83 -1.60 17.09
N LEU A 212 10.98 -2.09 16.61
CA LEU A 212 12.20 -2.23 17.40
C LEU A 212 12.74 -0.87 17.88
N ASP A 213 12.64 0.16 17.04
CA ASP A 213 12.99 1.54 17.37
C ASP A 213 12.08 2.12 18.47
N LYS A 214 10.76 1.91 18.36
CA LYS A 214 9.79 2.27 19.42
C LYS A 214 10.09 1.59 20.75
N LYS A 215 10.54 0.33 20.72
CA LYS A 215 10.96 -0.43 21.91
C LYS A 215 12.34 -0.04 22.42
N LYS A 216 13.03 0.91 21.75
CA LYS A 216 14.41 1.35 22.02
C LYS A 216 15.45 0.23 21.96
N TRP A 217 15.18 -0.84 21.22
CA TRP A 217 16.11 -1.96 21.04
C TRP A 217 17.11 -1.70 19.91
N LEU A 218 16.72 -0.91 18.92
CA LEU A 218 17.58 -0.50 17.80
C LEU A 218 17.45 1.01 17.62
N LYS A 219 18.58 1.68 17.39
CA LYS A 219 18.57 3.10 17.03
C LYS A 219 18.37 3.22 15.52
N LYS A 220 17.28 3.85 15.08
CA LYS A 220 17.04 4.07 13.64
C LYS A 220 18.17 4.88 13.02
N ILE A 221 18.82 4.32 12.00
CA ILE A 221 19.84 5.00 11.20
C ILE A 221 19.13 5.90 10.19
N LYS A 222 19.49 7.18 10.14
CA LYS A 222 18.96 8.13 9.16
C LYS A 222 19.33 7.67 7.75
N TYR A 223 18.38 7.68 6.82
CA TYR A 223 18.56 7.22 5.42
C TYR A 223 18.97 5.74 5.25
N PHE A 224 18.59 4.85 6.18
CA PHE A 224 18.89 3.42 6.08
C PHE A 224 18.51 2.82 4.71
N GLU A 225 17.38 3.22 4.14
CA GLU A 225 16.94 2.78 2.81
C GLU A 225 17.94 3.11 1.71
N CYS A 226 18.53 4.32 1.75
CA CYS A 226 19.55 4.74 0.78
C CYS A 226 20.84 3.91 0.95
N TYR A 227 21.24 3.66 2.20
CA TYR A 227 22.43 2.86 2.50
C TYR A 227 22.30 1.41 2.08
N MET A 228 21.10 0.83 2.14
CA MET A 228 20.85 -0.54 1.66
C MET A 228 20.69 -0.58 0.13
N PHE A 229 20.04 0.42 -0.45
CA PHE A 229 19.75 0.46 -1.88
C PHE A 229 21.02 0.64 -2.73
N GLY A 230 21.94 1.53 -2.32
CA GLY A 230 23.16 1.83 -3.09
C GLY A 230 24.03 0.59 -3.38
N PRO A 231 24.46 -0.17 -2.36
CA PRO A 231 25.26 -1.39 -2.55
C PRO A 231 24.52 -2.48 -3.33
N VAL A 232 23.22 -2.66 -3.09
CA VAL A 232 22.41 -3.64 -3.83
C VAL A 232 22.31 -3.27 -5.30
N LEU A 233 22.09 -1.99 -5.60
CA LEU A 233 22.05 -1.51 -6.98
C LEU A 233 23.42 -1.62 -7.64
N SER A 234 24.50 -1.26 -6.93
CA SER A 234 25.88 -1.44 -7.42
C SER A 234 26.19 -2.91 -7.73
N TYR A 235 25.78 -3.83 -6.86
CA TYR A 235 25.94 -5.26 -7.08
C TYR A 235 25.11 -5.75 -8.27
N LEU A 236 23.87 -5.26 -8.43
CA LEU A 236 23.02 -5.61 -9.57
C LEU A 236 23.65 -5.16 -10.90
N PHE A 237 24.24 -3.96 -10.95
CA PHE A 237 24.98 -3.48 -12.12
C PHE A 237 26.26 -4.28 -12.37
N TYR A 238 27.00 -4.64 -11.32
CA TYR A 238 28.15 -5.53 -11.43
C TYR A 238 27.75 -6.89 -12.03
N ALA A 239 26.68 -7.52 -11.52
CA ALA A 239 26.17 -8.78 -12.03
C ALA A 239 25.67 -8.65 -13.48
N TYR A 240 25.05 -7.53 -13.86
CA TYR A 240 24.64 -7.26 -15.24
C TYR A 240 25.82 -7.07 -16.20
N MET A 241 26.96 -6.57 -15.72
CA MET A 241 28.16 -6.36 -16.55
C MET A 241 29.03 -7.61 -16.65
N TYR A 242 29.32 -8.26 -15.52
CA TYR A 242 30.33 -9.30 -15.42
C TYR A 242 29.75 -10.72 -15.31
N GLU A 243 28.56 -10.89 -14.74
CA GLU A 243 27.96 -12.21 -14.43
C GLU A 243 26.52 -12.35 -14.93
N THR A 244 26.33 -12.17 -16.22
CA THR A 244 25.00 -12.18 -16.83
C THR A 244 24.30 -13.53 -16.85
N GLU A 245 24.98 -14.61 -16.49
CA GLU A 245 24.35 -15.92 -16.28
C GLU A 245 23.44 -15.92 -15.04
N CYS A 246 23.81 -15.14 -14.03
CA CYS A 246 23.04 -14.96 -12.80
C CYS A 246 21.92 -13.92 -12.96
N PHE A 247 21.97 -13.10 -14.02
CA PHE A 247 21.01 -12.01 -14.20
C PHE A 247 19.63 -12.54 -14.65
N PRO A 248 18.53 -12.15 -13.98
CA PRO A 248 17.21 -12.63 -14.34
C PRO A 248 16.82 -12.18 -15.75
N LYS A 249 16.61 -13.15 -16.65
CA LYS A 249 16.25 -12.92 -18.07
C LYS A 249 15.01 -12.03 -18.28
N GLY A 250 14.10 -11.98 -17.31
CA GLY A 250 12.92 -11.12 -17.34
C GLY A 250 13.23 -9.63 -17.15
N ILE A 251 14.33 -9.31 -16.45
CA ILE A 251 14.76 -7.94 -16.15
C ILE A 251 15.65 -7.40 -17.28
N ASP A 252 16.35 -8.26 -18.01
CA ASP A 252 17.22 -7.90 -19.16
C ASP A 252 16.48 -7.06 -20.21
N LYS A 253 15.29 -7.52 -20.63
CA LYS A 253 14.44 -6.78 -21.57
C LYS A 253 14.02 -5.41 -21.03
N ALA A 254 13.73 -5.32 -19.73
CA ALA A 254 13.35 -4.06 -19.10
C ALA A 254 14.54 -3.09 -19.05
N PHE A 255 15.74 -3.59 -18.70
CA PHE A 255 16.98 -2.81 -18.73
C PHE A 255 17.23 -2.26 -20.13
N LEU A 256 17.26 -3.11 -21.16
CA LEU A 256 17.49 -2.70 -22.54
C LEU A 256 16.44 -1.69 -23.04
N SER A 257 15.17 -1.86 -22.66
CA SER A 257 14.11 -0.91 -23.05
C SER A 257 14.26 0.47 -22.39
N THR A 258 14.83 0.50 -21.18
CA THR A 258 14.95 1.73 -20.38
C THR A 258 16.26 2.45 -20.69
N SER A 259 17.37 1.72 -20.83
CA SER A 259 18.68 2.30 -21.09
C SER A 259 18.86 2.77 -22.52
N LYS A 260 18.20 2.13 -23.51
CA LYS A 260 18.37 2.41 -24.95
C LYS A 260 19.85 2.67 -25.29
N PRO A 261 20.73 1.68 -25.10
CA PRO A 261 22.16 1.92 -25.08
C PRO A 261 22.63 2.53 -26.40
N THR A 262 23.53 3.48 -26.30
CA THR A 262 24.18 4.12 -27.46
C THR A 262 25.08 3.11 -28.15
N ASN A 263 25.37 3.29 -29.45
CA ASN A 263 26.28 2.42 -30.20
C ASN A 263 27.65 2.21 -29.50
N ARG A 264 28.13 3.22 -28.78
CA ARG A 264 29.37 3.15 -27.98
C ARG A 264 29.26 2.22 -26.76
N GLU A 265 28.08 2.16 -26.15
CA GLU A 265 27.82 1.27 -25.01
C GLU A 265 27.68 -0.18 -25.52
N TYR A 266 27.06 -0.37 -26.68
CA TYR A 266 27.02 -1.67 -27.37
C TYR A 266 28.41 -2.23 -27.66
N SER A 267 29.31 -1.44 -28.26
CA SER A 267 30.68 -1.87 -28.53
C SER A 267 31.45 -2.17 -27.25
N MET A 268 31.24 -1.37 -26.19
CA MET A 268 31.84 -1.63 -24.89
C MET A 268 31.37 -2.95 -24.28
N PHE A 269 30.07 -3.26 -24.38
CA PHE A 269 29.57 -4.56 -23.95
C PHE A 269 30.20 -5.68 -24.77
N GLU A 270 30.19 -5.59 -26.10
CA GLU A 270 30.83 -6.60 -26.97
C GLU A 270 32.29 -6.85 -26.61
N ASP A 271 33.09 -5.81 -26.37
CA ASP A 271 34.50 -5.94 -25.96
C ASP A 271 34.64 -6.68 -24.62
N ILE A 272 33.80 -6.36 -23.62
CA ILE A 272 33.80 -7.03 -22.31
C ILE A 272 33.43 -8.50 -22.48
N TYR A 273 32.45 -8.81 -23.33
CA TYR A 273 32.00 -10.18 -23.59
C TYR A 273 33.05 -10.99 -24.34
N GLN A 274 33.68 -10.41 -25.36
CA GLN A 274 34.75 -11.07 -26.12
C GLN A 274 35.93 -11.43 -25.22
N ARG A 275 36.32 -10.54 -24.29
CA ARG A 275 37.36 -10.85 -23.28
C ARG A 275 37.00 -12.01 -22.36
N GLN A 276 35.71 -12.29 -22.17
CA GLN A 276 35.22 -13.42 -21.40
C GLN A 276 35.00 -14.69 -22.24
N GLY A 277 35.34 -14.67 -23.54
CA GLY A 277 35.07 -15.77 -24.47
C GLY A 277 33.58 -15.99 -24.75
N LYS A 278 32.74 -14.95 -24.57
CA LYS A 278 31.29 -15.00 -24.75
C LYS A 278 30.86 -14.01 -25.84
N ILE A 279 29.75 -14.30 -26.52
CA ILE A 279 29.17 -13.39 -27.53
C ILE A 279 28.02 -12.62 -26.89
N TYR A 280 28.04 -11.29 -27.01
CA TYR A 280 26.94 -10.44 -26.55
C TYR A 280 25.74 -10.57 -27.50
N PHE A 281 24.57 -10.87 -26.95
CA PHE A 281 23.30 -10.85 -27.69
C PHE A 281 22.31 -9.99 -26.91
N PRO A 282 21.95 -8.79 -27.42
CA PRO A 282 20.94 -7.97 -26.77
C PRO A 282 19.55 -8.58 -26.98
N GLY A 283 18.85 -8.86 -25.89
CA GLY A 283 17.45 -9.28 -25.92
C GLY A 283 17.26 -10.78 -26.21
N ALA A 284 17.56 -11.61 -25.20
CA ALA A 284 17.24 -13.03 -25.10
C ALA A 284 17.94 -14.00 -26.09
N THR A 285 18.42 -15.11 -25.51
CA THR A 285 19.12 -16.26 -26.11
C THR A 285 20.57 -16.03 -26.52
N ARG A 286 21.44 -15.94 -25.51
CA ARG A 286 22.86 -16.23 -25.69
C ARG A 286 23.04 -17.74 -25.92
N LYS A 287 23.44 -18.15 -27.12
CA LYS A 287 23.97 -19.50 -27.35
C LYS A 287 25.44 -19.49 -26.96
N VAL A 288 25.81 -20.31 -25.99
CA VAL A 288 27.21 -20.70 -25.82
C VAL A 288 27.54 -21.53 -27.05
N LYS A 289 28.31 -20.98 -27.99
CA LYS A 289 29.00 -21.82 -28.96
C LYS A 289 30.38 -22.10 -28.39
N VAL A 290 30.63 -23.41 -28.30
CA VAL A 290 31.90 -24.09 -28.05
C VAL A 290 33.02 -23.44 -28.86
#